data_AF-A0A2U1N3N8-F1
#
_entry.id   AF-A0A2U1N3N8-F1
#
_cell.length_a   1.000
_cell.length_b   1.000
_cell.length_c   1.000
_cell.angle_alpha   90.00
_cell.angle_beta   90.00
_cell.angle_gamma   90.00
#
_symmetry.space_group_name_H-M   'P 1'
#
loop_
_entity.id
_entity.type
_entity.pdbx_description
1 polymer ?
#
loop_
_entity_poly.entity_id
_entity_poly.type
_entity_poly.pdbx_seq_one_letter_code
_entity_poly.pdbx_strand_id
1 'polypeptide(L)'
;MLTAQRLKPKITSVEMPRNMNATVGYCNGLLVNHYLNDVLGFKSIKVNSYNSTHRHAEALNSGEIAAIFLEVPVAKSFLLSAARASSELERHLKWEVLDS
;
A
#
# COMPACT_ATOMS: atom_id res chain seq x y z
N MET A 1 22.40 14.27 -14.63
CA MET A 1 21.93 14.42 -13.24
C MET A 1 20.49 13.94 -13.18
N LEU A 2 20.22 12.77 -12.58
CA LEU A 2 18.90 12.15 -12.57
C LEU A 2 18.16 12.60 -11.30
N THR A 3 17.42 13.69 -11.37
CA THR A 3 16.50 14.05 -10.29
C THR A 3 15.31 13.09 -10.34
N ALA A 4 15.36 12.04 -9.52
CA ALA A 4 14.18 11.24 -9.24
C ALA A 4 13.12 12.19 -8.66
N GLN A 5 11.99 12.35 -9.37
CA GLN A 5 10.88 13.11 -8.83
C GLN A 5 10.47 12.45 -7.52
N ARG A 6 10.50 13.21 -6.41
CA ARG A 6 10.00 12.73 -5.12
C ARG A 6 8.54 12.34 -5.32
N LEU A 7 8.28 11.03 -5.29
CA LEU A 7 6.93 10.49 -5.29
C LEU A 7 6.20 11.09 -4.09
N LYS A 8 5.28 12.02 -4.36
CA LYS A 8 4.43 12.58 -3.31
C LYS A 8 3.40 11.51 -2.96
N PRO A 9 3.30 11.08 -1.70
CA PRO A 9 2.28 10.14 -1.30
C PRO A 9 0.90 10.79 -1.51
N LYS A 10 -0.01 10.04 -2.16
CA LYS A 10 -1.37 10.51 -2.43
C LYS A 10 -2.17 10.74 -1.14
N ILE A 11 -1.79 10.05 -0.06
CA ILE A 11 -2.34 10.19 1.28
C ILE A 11 -1.23 10.52 2.25
N THR A 12 -1.34 11.68 2.89
CA THR A 12 -0.35 12.21 3.84
C THR A 12 -0.78 12.09 5.30
N SER A 13 -2.06 11.83 5.58
CA SER A 13 -2.61 11.67 6.92
C SER A 13 -3.71 10.62 6.96
N VAL A 14 -3.88 9.99 8.12
CA VAL A 14 -4.95 9.03 8.42
C VAL A 14 -6.34 9.66 8.30
N GLU A 15 -6.46 10.98 8.52
CA GLU A 15 -7.72 11.71 8.43
C GLU A 15 -8.17 11.97 6.99
N MET A 16 -7.24 11.97 6.04
CA MET A 16 -7.54 12.25 4.63
C MET A 16 -8.51 11.21 4.02
N PRO A 17 -8.25 9.89 4.14
CA PRO A 17 -9.21 8.88 3.67
C PRO A 17 -10.50 8.90 4.49
N ARG A 18 -10.47 9.31 5.77
CA ARG A 18 -11.68 9.44 6.59
C ARG A 18 -12.60 10.54 6.05
N ASN A 19 -12.05 11.72 5.77
CA ASN A 19 -12.81 12.87 5.26
C ASN A 19 -13.35 12.66 3.84
N MET A 20 -12.67 11.82 3.05
CA MET A 20 -13.08 11.48 1.68
C MET A 20 -14.06 10.30 1.62
N ASN A 21 -14.47 9.72 2.75
CA ASN A 21 -15.20 8.44 2.81
C ASN A 21 -14.52 7.35 1.96
N ALA A 22 -13.18 7.39 1.88
CA ALA A 22 -12.44 6.49 1.02
C ALA A 22 -12.39 5.09 1.63
N THR A 23 -12.52 4.08 0.78
CA THR A 23 -12.37 2.69 1.21
C THR A 23 -10.93 2.42 1.63
N VAL A 24 -10.76 1.90 2.85
CA VAL A 24 -9.46 1.53 3.39
C VAL A 24 -9.37 0.02 3.60
N GLY A 25 -8.21 -0.55 3.30
CA GLY A 25 -7.88 -1.94 3.57
C GLY A 25 -7.07 -2.09 4.85
N TYR A 26 -7.02 -3.28 5.42
CA TYR A 26 -6.10 -3.62 6.51
C TYR A 26 -5.67 -5.09 6.44
N CYS A 27 -4.50 -5.41 7.00
CA CYS A 27 -4.07 -6.82 7.12
C CYS A 27 -4.81 -7.52 8.27
N ASN A 28 -5.03 -8.82 8.10
CA ASN A 28 -5.79 -9.64 9.03
C ASN A 28 -5.17 -9.60 10.45
N GLY A 29 -5.82 -8.84 11.34
CA GLY A 29 -5.43 -8.65 12.73
C GLY A 29 -6.59 -8.02 13.50
N LEU A 30 -7.02 -8.66 14.59
CA LEU A 30 -8.16 -8.23 15.41
C LEU A 30 -7.98 -6.80 15.95
N LEU A 31 -6.74 -6.43 16.28
CA LEU A 31 -6.40 -5.11 16.83
C LEU A 31 -6.63 -3.97 15.83
N VAL A 32 -6.29 -4.19 14.56
CA VAL A 32 -6.36 -3.16 13.52
C VAL A 32 -7.81 -2.88 13.15
N ASN A 33 -8.66 -3.92 13.10
CA ASN A 33 -10.10 -3.74 12.87
C ASN A 33 -10.75 -2.89 13.98
N HIS A 34 -10.49 -3.25 15.25
CA HIS A 34 -11.02 -2.50 16.39
C HIS A 34 -10.53 -1.05 16.37
N TYR A 35 -9.24 -0.81 16.13
CA TYR A 35 -8.72 0.55 16.08
C TYR A 35 -9.33 1.38 14.93
N LEU A 36 -9.54 0.78 13.76
CA LEU A 36 -10.12 1.48 12.61
C LEU A 36 -11.60 1.82 12.80
N ASN A 37 -12.36 0.92 13.42
CA ASN A 37 -13.79 1.11 13.62
C ASN A 37 -14.08 1.94 14.88
N ASP A 38 -13.52 1.54 16.02
CA ASP A 38 -13.86 2.09 17.34
C ASP A 38 -13.11 3.40 17.64
N VAL A 39 -11.84 3.52 17.23
CA VAL A 39 -11.03 4.72 17.51
C VAL A 39 -11.09 5.72 16.36
N LEU A 40 -10.91 5.26 15.13
CA LEU A 40 -10.84 6.13 13.96
C LEU A 40 -12.21 6.36 13.28
N GLY A 41 -13.21 5.54 13.56
CA GLY A 41 -14.58 5.74 13.07
C GLY A 41 -14.74 5.57 11.55
N PHE A 42 -13.95 4.69 10.92
CA PHE A 42 -14.09 4.42 9.49
C PHE A 42 -15.37 3.62 9.21
N LYS A 43 -16.28 4.18 8.40
CA LYS A 43 -17.55 3.52 8.02
C LYS A 43 -17.39 2.50 6.89
N SER A 44 -16.37 2.65 6.05
CA SER A 44 -16.15 1.83 4.85
C SER A 44 -14.78 1.16 4.90
N ILE A 45 -14.72 0.05 5.64
CA ILE A 45 -13.51 -0.77 5.78
C ILE A 45 -13.69 -2.03 4.95
N LYS A 46 -12.80 -2.26 3.98
CA LYS A 46 -12.74 -3.54 3.26
C LYS A 46 -11.92 -4.53 4.09
N VAL A 47 -12.61 -5.45 4.74
CA VAL A 47 -12.04 -6.65 5.38
C VAL A 47 -11.73 -7.67 4.29
N ASN A 48 -10.78 -7.37 3.43
CA ASN A 48 -10.24 -8.40 2.58
C ASN A 48 -9.07 -9.00 3.34
N SER A 49 -9.21 -10.27 3.73
CA SER A 49 -8.10 -11.12 4.14
C SER A 49 -7.19 -11.29 2.92
N TYR A 50 -6.44 -10.24 2.60
CA TYR A 50 -5.43 -10.23 1.57
C TYR A 50 -4.23 -10.96 2.19
N ASN A 51 -4.30 -12.29 2.22
CA ASN A 51 -3.21 -13.15 2.70
C ASN A 51 -1.95 -13.08 1.81
N SER A 52 -1.96 -12.20 0.80
CA SER A 52 -0.89 -11.97 -0.15
C SER A 52 -0.66 -10.47 -0.35
N THR A 53 0.59 -10.08 -0.12
CA THR A 53 1.19 -8.76 -0.44
C THR A 53 0.83 -8.30 -1.86
N HIS A 54 0.69 -9.22 -2.81
CA HIS A 54 0.37 -8.90 -4.20
C HIS A 54 -1.01 -8.24 -4.33
N ARG A 55 -2.04 -8.81 -3.69
CA ARG A 55 -3.39 -8.25 -3.79
C ARG A 55 -3.52 -6.88 -3.12
N HIS A 56 -2.73 -6.62 -2.09
CA HIS A 56 -2.62 -5.30 -1.49
C HIS A 56 -2.07 -4.27 -2.48
N ALA A 57 -1.02 -4.61 -3.22
CA ALA A 57 -0.46 -3.75 -4.25
C ALA A 57 -1.44 -3.53 -5.42
N GLU A 58 -2.15 -4.58 -5.85
CA GLU A 58 -3.18 -4.49 -6.89
C GLU A 58 -4.37 -3.62 -6.48
N ALA A 59 -4.86 -3.75 -5.25
CA ALA A 59 -5.97 -2.96 -4.74
C ALA A 59 -5.60 -1.47 -4.61
N LEU A 60 -4.34 -1.16 -4.26
CA LEU A 60 -3.82 0.21 -4.28
C LEU A 60 -3.67 0.75 -5.71
N ASN A 61 -3.13 -0.05 -6.63
CA ASN A 61 -2.93 0.36 -8.03
C ASN A 61 -4.25 0.55 -8.78
N SER A 62 -5.24 -0.30 -8.53
CA SER A 62 -6.58 -0.17 -9.11
C SER A 62 -7.40 0.96 -8.50
N GLY A 63 -6.99 1.49 -7.34
CA GLY A 63 -7.75 2.48 -6.58
C GLY A 63 -8.98 1.90 -5.86
N GLU A 64 -9.09 0.57 -5.78
CA GLU A 64 -10.12 -0.11 -4.98
C GLU A 64 -10.06 0.33 -3.51
N ILE A 65 -8.83 0.52 -3.02
CA ILE A 65 -8.56 1.07 -1.69
C ILE A 65 -7.62 2.26 -1.82
N ALA A 66 -7.87 3.28 -1.00
CA ALA A 66 -7.07 4.50 -1.00
C ALA A 66 -5.83 4.38 -0.10
N ALA A 67 -5.91 3.56 0.95
CA ALA A 67 -4.83 3.28 1.88
C ALA A 67 -4.96 1.87 2.48
N ILE A 68 -3.84 1.36 3.01
CA ILE A 68 -3.77 0.11 3.75
C ILE A 68 -3.19 0.39 5.14
N PHE A 69 -3.86 -0.11 6.17
CA PHE A 69 -3.35 -0.13 7.53
C PHE A 69 -2.70 -1.48 7.85
N LEU A 70 -1.44 -1.43 8.27
CA LEU A 70 -0.60 -2.59 8.54
C LEU A 70 0.03 -2.40 9.93
N GLU A 71 0.16 -3.48 10.69
CA GLU A 71 1.00 -3.44 11.88
C GLU A 71 2.46 -3.14 11.48
N VAL A 72 3.18 -2.38 12.31
CA VAL A 72 4.56 -1.93 12.02
C VAL A 72 5.49 -3.06 11.52
N PRO A 73 5.55 -4.26 12.14
CA PRO A 73 6.42 -5.33 11.64
C PRO A 73 6.00 -5.83 10.24
N VAL A 74 4.70 -5.88 9.95
CA VAL A 74 4.16 -6.28 8.64
C VAL A 74 4.39 -5.19 7.59
N ALA A 75 4.23 -3.92 7.96
CA ALA A 75 4.51 -2.79 7.08
C ALA A 75 5.98 -2.80 6.62
N LYS A 76 6.91 -3.11 7.53
CA LYS A 76 8.34 -3.17 7.23
C LYS A 76 8.67 -4.27 6.23
N SER A 77 8.13 -5.47 6.42
CA SER A 77 8.35 -6.59 5.48
C SER A 77 7.68 -6.33 4.12
N PHE A 78 6.48 -5.73 4.12
CA PHE A 78 5.78 -5.30 2.91
C PHE A 78 6.63 -4.31 2.08
N LEU A 79 7.13 -3.25 2.71
CA LEU A 79 7.96 -2.24 2.03
C LEU A 79 9.26 -2.83 1.48
N LEU A 80 9.90 -3.74 2.23
CA LEU A 80 11.11 -4.41 1.76
C LEU A 80 10.84 -5.29 0.53
N SER A 81 9.71 -6.02 0.54
CA SER A 81 9.32 -6.86 -0.60
C SER A 81 9.00 -6.03 -1.85
N ALA A 82 8.31 -4.89 -1.69
CA ALA A 82 7.98 -3.99 -2.79
C ALA A 82 9.24 -3.33 -3.39
N ALA A 83 10.17 -2.89 -2.55
CA ALA A 83 11.44 -2.32 -3.01
C ALA A 83 12.29 -3.34 -3.79
N ARG A 84 12.30 -4.60 -3.33
CA ARG A 84 13.00 -5.69 -4.02
C ARG A 84 12.39 -5.97 -5.40
N ALA A 85 11.07 -6.02 -5.51
CA ALA A 85 10.38 -6.21 -6.78
C ALA A 85 10.72 -5.09 -7.79
N SER A 86 10.74 -3.82 -7.33
CA SER A 86 11.17 -2.69 -8.17
C SER A 86 12.60 -2.85 -8.67
N SER A 87 13.53 -3.24 -7.79
CA SER A 87 14.94 -3.43 -8.17
C SER A 87 15.18 -4.59 -9.14
N GLU A 88 14.25 -5.53 -9.24
CA GLU A 88 14.32 -6.68 -10.15
C GLU A 88 13.74 -6.33 -11.52
N LEU A 89 12.63 -5.60 -11.56
CA LEU A 89 12.05 -5.06 -12.79
C LEU A 89 13.00 -4.06 -13.48
N GLU A 90 13.67 -3.19 -12.72
CA GLU A 90 14.68 -2.26 -13.27
C GLU A 90 15.89 -2.99 -13.86
N ARG A 91 16.30 -4.11 -13.27
CA ARG A 91 17.39 -4.95 -13.80
C ARG A 91 16.96 -5.65 -15.09
N HIS A 92 15.72 -6.11 -15.20
CA HIS A 92 15.20 -6.77 -16.40
C HIS A 92 15.07 -5.79 -17.58
N LEU A 93 14.48 -4.61 -17.33
CA LEU A 93 14.32 -3.56 -18.35
C LEU A 93 15.68 -3.02 -18.86
N LYS A 94 16.71 -3.02 -18.01
CA LYS A 94 18.06 -2.59 -18.41
C LYS A 94 18.73 -3.57 -19.38
N TRP A 95 18.37 -4.86 -19.37
CA TRP A 95 18.90 -5.83 -20.32
C TRP A 95 18.20 -5.78 -21.68
N GLU A 96 16.89 -5.54 -21.72
CA GLU A 96 16.14 -5.35 -22.99
C GLU A 96 16.60 -4.10 -23.77
N VAL A 97 16.97 -3.03 -23.08
CA VAL A 97 17.43 -1.79 -23.74
C VAL A 97 18.87 -1.89 -24.26
N LEU A 98 19.67 -2.83 -23.78
CA LEU A 98 21.06 -3.02 -24.23
C LEU A 98 21.20 -4.02 -25.39
N ASP A 99 20.12 -4.69 -25.79
CA ASP A 99 20.08 -5.66 -26.89
C ASP A 99 19.52 -5.06 -28.20
N SER A 100 19.29 -3.74 -28.26
CA SER A 100 18.68 -3.04 -29.40
C SER A 100 19.51 -1.90 -29.98
#